data_AF-A0A6G2QY62-F1
#
_entry.id   AF-A0A6G2QY62-F1
#
_cell.length_a   1.000
_cell.length_b   1.000
_cell.length_c   1.000
_cell.angle_alpha   90.00
_cell.angle_beta   90.00
_cell.angle_gamma   90.00
#
_symmetry.space_group_name_H-M   'P 1'
#
loop_
_entity.id
_entity.type
_entity.pdbx_description
1 polymer ?
#
loop_
_entity_poly.entity_id
_entity_poly.type
_entity_poly.pdbx_seq_one_letter_code
_entity_poly.pdbx_strand_id
1 'polypeptide(L)'
;ASPEEIDDLGMTAALRLAAVRALEELPVRPDAVILDGKHDYLGTPWKVRTVIKGDQSCVAVAAASVIAKVQRDKMMAELGMDHADFGFADNAGYPSPVHKAALEVRGPTPYHRLSWAYLDALPQWRHLKKVRSWTGSSVPEIEGQLGFDF
;
A
#
# COMPACT_ATOMS: atom_id res chain seq x y z
N ALA A 1 4.54 -5.29 0.01
CA ALA A 1 5.09 -4.63 -1.18
C ALA A 1 5.90 -3.41 -0.77
N SER A 2 7.07 -3.20 -1.36
CA SER A 2 7.97 -2.07 -1.09
C SER A 2 7.44 -0.75 -1.69
N PRO A 3 7.98 0.42 -1.29
CA PRO A 3 7.66 1.69 -1.94
C PRO A 3 7.96 1.69 -3.44
N GLU A 4 9.06 1.07 -3.84
CA GLU A 4 9.45 0.90 -5.24
C GLU A 4 8.43 0.06 -6.02
N GLU A 5 8.01 -1.09 -5.48
CA GLU A 5 6.96 -1.92 -6.09
C GLU A 5 5.64 -1.15 -6.23
N ILE A 6 5.33 -0.24 -5.30
CA ILE A 6 4.14 0.61 -5.38
C ILE A 6 4.28 1.67 -6.46
N ASP A 7 5.47 2.26 -6.63
CA ASP A 7 5.71 3.22 -7.69
C ASP A 7 5.57 2.56 -9.08
N ASP A 8 6.16 1.39 -9.23
CA ASP A 8 6.22 0.66 -10.50
C ASP A 8 4.86 0.04 -10.88
N LEU A 9 4.19 -0.63 -9.93
CA LEU A 9 2.95 -1.38 -10.20
C LEU A 9 1.69 -0.53 -9.98
N GLY A 10 1.76 0.43 -9.06
CA GLY A 10 0.59 1.13 -8.53
C GLY A 10 -0.09 0.44 -7.37
N MET A 11 -0.99 1.18 -6.74
CA MET A 11 -1.56 0.80 -5.44
C MET A 11 -2.33 -0.53 -5.50
N THR A 12 -3.22 -0.72 -6.47
CA THR A 12 -4.04 -1.94 -6.57
C THR A 12 -3.18 -3.18 -6.83
N ALA A 13 -2.25 -3.11 -7.78
CA ALA A 13 -1.37 -4.22 -8.11
C ALA A 13 -0.36 -4.52 -6.98
N ALA A 14 0.17 -3.51 -6.30
CA ALA A 14 1.02 -3.69 -5.13
C ALA A 14 0.26 -4.27 -3.93
N LEU A 15 -1.02 -3.91 -3.75
CA LEU A 15 -1.89 -4.51 -2.75
C LEU A 15 -2.13 -5.99 -3.04
N ARG A 16 -2.42 -6.34 -4.31
CA ARG A 16 -2.51 -7.73 -4.78
C ARG A 16 -1.23 -8.49 -4.50
N LEU A 17 -0.07 -7.93 -4.88
CA LEU A 17 1.23 -8.56 -4.67
C LEU A 17 1.50 -8.83 -3.18
N ALA A 18 1.22 -7.86 -2.31
CA ALA A 18 1.39 -8.03 -0.87
C ALA A 18 0.47 -9.12 -0.30
N ALA A 19 -0.79 -9.15 -0.73
CA ALA A 19 -1.76 -10.14 -0.27
C ALA A 19 -1.43 -11.55 -0.77
N VAL A 20 -1.02 -11.70 -2.04
CA VAL A 20 -0.57 -12.99 -2.59
C VAL A 20 0.63 -13.53 -1.81
N ARG A 21 1.66 -12.70 -1.56
CA ARG A 21 2.82 -13.10 -0.74
C ARG A 21 2.38 -13.58 0.65
N ALA A 22 1.50 -12.83 1.31
CA ALA A 22 0.99 -13.22 2.63
C ALA A 22 0.20 -14.55 2.60
N LEU A 23 -0.58 -14.80 1.56
CA LEU A 23 -1.34 -16.04 1.39
C LEU A 23 -0.44 -17.25 1.07
N GLU A 24 0.62 -17.04 0.29
CA GLU A 24 1.60 -18.07 -0.07
C GLU A 24 2.50 -18.47 1.10
N GLU A 25 2.69 -17.57 2.07
CA GLU A 25 3.43 -17.84 3.31
C GLU A 25 2.59 -18.59 4.37
N LEU A 26 1.28 -18.75 4.17
CA LEU A 26 0.45 -19.50 5.11
C LEU A 26 0.82 -20.99 5.11
N PRO A 27 0.93 -21.62 6.29
CA PRO A 27 1.26 -23.05 6.39
C PRO A 27 0.17 -23.95 5.79
N VAL A 28 -1.06 -23.44 5.67
CA VAL A 28 -2.19 -24.13 5.06
C VAL A 28 -2.87 -23.17 4.09
N ARG A 29 -3.07 -23.63 2.85
CA ARG A 29 -3.78 -22.86 1.84
C ARG A 29 -5.26 -22.71 2.25
N PRO A 30 -5.81 -21.49 2.32
CA PRO A 30 -7.22 -21.30 2.66
C PRO A 30 -8.14 -21.67 1.49
N ASP A 31 -9.31 -22.21 1.79
CA ASP A 31 -10.36 -22.50 0.79
C ASP A 31 -11.01 -21.24 0.22
N ALA A 32 -11.04 -20.16 1.01
CA ALA A 32 -11.59 -18.86 0.64
C ALA A 32 -10.88 -17.72 1.38
N VAL A 33 -10.88 -16.54 0.76
CA VAL A 33 -10.30 -15.30 1.29
C VAL A 33 -11.40 -14.28 1.48
N ILE A 34 -11.43 -13.62 2.64
CA ILE A 34 -12.34 -12.50 2.90
C ILE A 34 -11.54 -11.21 2.81
N LEU A 35 -11.91 -10.32 1.90
CA LEU A 35 -11.29 -9.00 1.73
C LEU A 35 -12.17 -7.91 2.34
N ASP A 36 -11.54 -7.02 3.10
CA ASP A 36 -12.19 -5.80 3.58
C ASP A 36 -12.34 -4.79 2.43
N GLY A 37 -13.58 -4.37 2.17
CA GLY A 37 -13.93 -3.44 1.10
C GLY A 37 -14.85 -4.05 0.06
N LYS A 38 -15.00 -3.33 -1.06
CA LYS A 38 -15.95 -3.69 -2.14
C LYS A 38 -15.30 -4.33 -3.37
N HIS A 39 -13.97 -4.26 -3.49
CA HIS A 39 -13.26 -4.69 -4.69
C HIS A 39 -12.49 -5.98 -4.43
N ASP A 40 -12.62 -6.94 -5.35
CA ASP A 40 -11.71 -8.07 -5.42
C ASP A 40 -10.46 -7.64 -6.17
N TYR A 41 -9.35 -7.48 -5.45
CA TYR A 41 -8.05 -7.18 -6.04
C TYR A 41 -7.14 -8.40 -6.15
N LEU A 42 -7.60 -9.59 -5.70
CA LEU A 42 -6.83 -10.83 -5.75
C LEU A 42 -7.13 -11.62 -7.04
N GLY A 43 -8.42 -11.81 -7.33
CA GLY A 43 -8.90 -12.62 -8.44
C GLY A 43 -8.41 -14.08 -8.40
N THR A 44 -8.40 -14.73 -9.56
CA THR A 44 -7.92 -16.11 -9.71
C THR A 44 -6.45 -16.25 -9.27
N PRO A 45 -6.07 -17.37 -8.62
CA PRO A 45 -6.84 -18.59 -8.35
C PRO A 45 -7.59 -18.58 -7.00
N TRP A 46 -7.74 -17.42 -6.35
CA TRP A 46 -8.33 -17.33 -5.02
C TRP A 46 -9.86 -17.24 -5.09
N LYS A 47 -10.56 -17.93 -4.19
CA LYS A 47 -12.01 -17.75 -4.01
C LYS A 47 -12.23 -16.61 -3.03
N VAL A 48 -12.65 -15.45 -3.53
CA VAL A 48 -12.70 -14.22 -2.75
C VAL A 48 -14.13 -13.82 -2.41
N ARG A 49 -14.35 -13.39 -1.17
CA ARG A 49 -15.56 -12.69 -0.74
C ARG A 49 -15.17 -11.31 -0.24
N THR A 50 -15.76 -10.27 -0.83
CA THR A 50 -15.59 -8.89 -0.37
C THR A 50 -16.64 -8.56 0.70
N VAL A 51 -16.24 -7.84 1.74
CA VAL A 51 -17.13 -7.38 2.81
C VAL A 51 -16.80 -5.92 3.11
N ILE A 52 -17.74 -5.02 2.86
CA ILE A 52 -17.60 -3.61 3.22
C ILE A 52 -17.56 -3.49 4.74
N LYS A 53 -16.50 -2.88 5.28
CA LYS A 53 -16.26 -2.81 6.74
C LYS A 53 -16.20 -4.21 7.35
N GLY A 54 -15.45 -5.09 6.68
CA GLY A 54 -15.27 -6.47 7.10
C GLY A 54 -14.57 -6.57 8.46
N ASP A 55 -13.71 -5.61 8.78
CA ASP A 55 -13.06 -5.46 10.08
C ASP A 55 -14.06 -5.32 11.25
N GLN A 56 -15.24 -4.77 11.01
CA GLN A 56 -16.29 -4.59 12.02
C GLN A 56 -17.22 -5.80 12.15
N SER A 57 -17.23 -6.70 11.17
CA SER A 57 -18.24 -7.76 11.05
C SER A 57 -17.67 -9.18 10.89
N CYS A 58 -16.36 -9.31 10.69
CA CYS A 58 -15.66 -10.58 10.51
C CYS A 58 -14.40 -10.63 11.39
N VAL A 59 -14.37 -11.58 12.34
CA VAL A 59 -13.26 -11.74 13.27
C VAL A 59 -11.92 -11.99 12.56
N ALA A 60 -11.92 -12.75 11.46
CA ALA A 60 -10.70 -13.04 10.70
C ALA A 60 -10.13 -11.78 10.04
N VAL A 61 -11.00 -10.93 9.47
CA VAL A 61 -10.62 -9.65 8.89
C VAL A 61 -10.13 -8.70 9.98
N ALA A 62 -10.83 -8.61 11.10
CA ALA A 62 -10.42 -7.80 12.25
C ALA A 62 -9.01 -8.20 12.75
N ALA A 63 -8.76 -9.51 12.91
CA ALA A 63 -7.47 -10.02 13.33
C ALA A 63 -6.36 -9.69 12.31
N ALA A 64 -6.62 -9.88 11.02
CA ALA A 64 -5.68 -9.52 9.95
C ALA A 64 -5.36 -8.02 9.95
N SER A 65 -6.36 -7.15 10.13
CA SER A 65 -6.19 -5.70 10.22
C SER A 65 -5.32 -5.29 11.41
N VAL A 66 -5.51 -5.91 12.58
CA VAL A 66 -4.68 -5.65 13.77
C VAL A 66 -3.24 -6.09 13.54
N ILE A 67 -3.01 -7.30 13.02
CA ILE A 67 -1.67 -7.82 12.72
C ILE A 67 -0.95 -6.89 11.73
N ALA A 68 -1.64 -6.52 10.64
CA ALA A 68 -1.08 -5.64 9.63
C ALA A 68 -0.74 -4.25 10.18
N LYS A 69 -1.62 -3.67 11.01
CA LYS A 69 -1.37 -2.34 11.61
C LYS A 69 -0.20 -2.36 12.57
N VAL A 70 -0.18 -3.31 13.51
CA VAL A 70 0.88 -3.43 14.52
C VAL A 70 2.24 -3.64 13.84
N GLN A 71 2.30 -4.52 12.85
CA GLN A 71 3.55 -4.77 12.11
C GLN A 71 4.01 -3.53 11.33
N ARG A 72 3.08 -2.83 10.66
CA ARG A 72 3.41 -1.61 9.92
C ARG A 72 3.90 -0.50 10.84
N ASP A 73 3.21 -0.27 11.95
CA ASP A 73 3.58 0.79 12.89
C ASP A 73 4.94 0.55 13.51
N LYS A 74 5.21 -0.71 13.89
CA LYS A 74 6.54 -1.11 14.39
C LYS A 74 7.63 -0.78 13.37
N MET A 75 7.44 -1.17 12.10
CA MET A 75 8.39 -0.86 11.03
C MET A 75 8.60 0.65 10.87
N MET A 76 7.52 1.45 10.89
CA MET A 76 7.64 2.90 10.76
C MET A 76 8.32 3.56 11.98
N ALA A 77 8.13 3.02 13.18
CA ALA A 77 8.83 3.47 14.38
C ALA A 77 10.33 3.17 14.33
N GLU A 78 10.71 1.97 13.86
CA GLU A 78 12.12 1.60 13.64
C GLU A 78 12.77 2.51 12.60
N LEU A 79 12.09 2.80 11.48
CA LEU A 79 12.55 3.79 10.49
C LEU A 79 12.70 5.20 11.07
N GLY A 80 11.87 5.55 12.06
CA GLY A 80 11.94 6.83 12.76
C GLY A 80 13.27 7.07 13.48
N MET A 81 14.04 6.01 13.78
CA MET A 81 15.35 6.15 14.44
C MET A 81 16.39 6.79 13.50
N ASP A 82 16.41 6.38 12.24
CA ASP A 82 17.35 6.89 11.22
C ASP A 82 16.79 8.09 10.44
N HIS A 83 15.49 8.36 10.56
CA HIS A 83 14.76 9.41 9.84
C HIS A 83 13.89 10.25 10.79
N ALA A 84 14.44 10.62 11.96
CA ALA A 84 13.70 11.29 13.02
C ALA A 84 12.94 12.56 12.58
N ASP A 85 13.51 13.35 11.67
CA ASP A 85 12.88 14.57 11.15
C ASP A 85 11.51 14.32 10.50
N PHE A 86 11.29 13.14 9.93
CA PHE A 86 10.05 12.79 9.23
C PHE A 86 8.93 12.36 10.18
N GLY A 87 9.23 12.11 11.47
CA GLY A 87 8.24 11.74 12.49
C GLY A 87 7.54 10.40 12.21
N PHE A 88 8.20 9.45 11.56
CA PHE A 88 7.58 8.19 11.13
C PHE A 88 6.99 7.35 12.28
N ALA A 89 7.59 7.43 13.47
CA ALA A 89 7.05 6.76 14.66
C ALA A 89 5.64 7.23 15.02
N ASP A 90 5.34 8.53 14.82
CA ASP A 90 4.06 9.12 15.20
C ASP A 90 3.04 9.09 14.05
N ASN A 91 3.52 9.25 12.81
CA ASN A 91 2.64 9.43 11.66
C ASN A 91 2.58 8.21 10.73
N ALA A 92 3.38 7.16 10.94
CA ALA A 92 3.40 5.96 10.10
C ALA A 92 3.53 6.22 8.57
N GLY A 93 4.16 7.35 8.20
CA GLY A 93 4.33 7.80 6.82
C GLY A 93 3.16 8.61 6.25
N TYR A 94 2.12 8.90 7.05
CA TYR A 94 1.03 9.80 6.65
C TYR A 94 1.51 11.26 6.61
N PRO A 95 0.88 12.12 5.78
CA PRO A 95 1.34 13.48 5.52
C PRO A 95 1.00 14.45 6.66
N SER A 96 1.63 14.26 7.83
CA SER A 96 1.56 15.16 8.97
C SER A 96 2.30 16.49 8.67
N PRO A 97 2.04 17.58 9.41
CA PRO A 97 2.78 18.84 9.25
C PRO A 97 4.29 18.66 9.39
N VAL A 98 4.74 17.87 10.37
CA VAL A 98 6.16 17.54 10.60
C VAL A 98 6.75 16.83 9.38
N HIS A 99 6.05 15.82 8.87
CA HIS A 99 6.48 15.05 7.71
C HIS A 99 6.60 15.91 6.46
N LYS A 100 5.61 16.76 6.19
CA LYS A 100 5.63 17.69 5.04
C LYS A 100 6.80 18.68 5.14
N ALA A 101 7.03 19.27 6.31
CA ALA A 101 8.14 20.18 6.53
C ALA A 101 9.50 19.50 6.32
N ALA A 102 9.66 18.26 6.81
CA ALA A 102 10.87 17.48 6.58
C ALA A 102 11.08 17.15 5.10
N LEU A 103 10.02 16.77 4.38
CA LEU A 103 10.04 16.55 2.94
C LEU A 103 10.43 17.80 2.14
N GLU A 104 9.93 18.97 2.55
CA GLU A 104 10.35 20.24 1.97
C GLU A 104 11.84 20.47 2.20
N VAL A 105 12.35 20.35 3.42
CA VAL A 105 13.75 20.70 3.71
C VAL A 105 14.75 19.66 3.21
N ARG A 106 14.44 18.37 3.36
CA ARG A 106 15.40 17.25 3.19
C ARG A 106 15.15 16.39 1.96
N GLY A 107 13.98 16.53 1.34
CA GLY A 107 13.56 15.69 0.22
C GLY A 107 13.10 14.29 0.64
N PRO A 108 12.65 13.47 -0.33
CA PRO A 108 12.17 12.12 -0.06
C PRO A 108 13.33 11.17 0.29
N THR A 109 13.05 10.23 1.18
CA THR A 109 13.91 9.08 1.50
C THR A 109 13.57 7.87 0.59
N PRO A 110 14.37 6.79 0.59
CA PRO A 110 14.03 5.54 -0.12
C PRO A 110 12.69 4.90 0.30
N TYR A 111 12.14 5.31 1.45
CA TYR A 111 10.86 4.82 1.96
C TYR A 111 9.64 5.57 1.41
N HIS A 112 9.88 6.68 0.71
CA HIS A 112 8.82 7.47 0.09
C HIS A 112 8.46 6.93 -1.29
N ARG A 113 7.19 7.08 -1.65
CA ARG A 113 6.65 6.70 -2.96
C ARG A 113 6.81 7.87 -3.92
N LEU A 114 7.72 7.76 -4.88
CA LEU A 114 8.11 8.85 -5.78
C LEU A 114 7.12 9.06 -6.95
N SER A 115 6.15 8.16 -7.11
CA SER A 115 5.07 8.32 -8.10
C SER A 115 3.88 9.14 -7.58
N TRP A 116 3.87 9.48 -6.29
CA TRP A 116 2.72 10.12 -5.64
C TRP A 116 2.69 11.64 -5.83
N ALA A 117 1.48 12.21 -5.78
CA ALA A 117 1.24 13.62 -6.11
C ALA A 117 1.90 14.63 -5.16
N TYR A 118 2.35 14.23 -3.95
CA TYR A 118 2.97 15.18 -3.02
C TYR A 118 4.27 15.80 -3.59
N LEU A 119 4.98 15.10 -4.48
CA LEU A 119 6.18 15.64 -5.15
C LEU A 119 5.86 16.78 -6.11
N ASP A 120 4.62 16.90 -6.60
CA ASP A 120 4.20 18.03 -7.42
C ASP A 120 4.21 19.34 -6.63
N ALA A 121 3.98 19.26 -5.32
CA ALA A 121 4.03 20.39 -4.40
C ALA A 121 5.45 20.68 -3.88
N LEU A 122 6.48 19.96 -4.33
CA LEU A 122 7.88 20.11 -3.90
C LEU A 122 8.79 20.46 -5.09
N PRO A 123 8.80 21.72 -5.59
CA PRO A 123 9.50 22.09 -6.82
C PRO A 123 10.98 21.71 -6.85
N GLN A 124 11.68 21.85 -5.72
CA GLN A 124 13.11 21.51 -5.60
C GLN A 124 13.38 20.00 -5.76
N TRP A 125 12.43 19.14 -5.38
CA TRP A 125 12.56 17.68 -5.40
C TRP A 125 11.80 17.03 -6.58
N ARG A 126 11.09 17.83 -7.38
CA ARG A 126 10.22 17.33 -8.46
C ARG A 126 10.95 16.51 -9.51
N HIS A 127 12.26 16.71 -9.68
CA HIS A 127 13.11 15.93 -10.59
C HIS A 127 13.24 14.44 -10.17
N LEU A 128 12.90 14.09 -8.92
CA LEU A 128 12.87 12.71 -8.43
C LEU A 128 11.54 12.01 -8.72
N LYS A 129 10.53 12.71 -9.24
CA LYS A 129 9.20 12.14 -9.46
C LYS A 129 9.26 11.02 -10.51
N LYS A 130 8.83 9.83 -10.11
CA LYS A 130 8.65 8.70 -11.03
C LYS A 130 7.32 8.87 -11.78
N VAL A 131 7.37 8.84 -13.10
CA VAL A 131 6.18 8.74 -13.95
C VAL A 131 6.06 7.29 -14.39
N ARG A 132 4.92 6.66 -14.11
CA ARG A 132 4.69 5.29 -14.57
C ARG A 132 4.51 5.29 -16.08
N SER A 133 5.50 4.78 -16.81
CA SER A 133 5.36 4.49 -18.23
C SER A 133 4.59 3.19 -18.39
N TRP A 134 3.34 3.26 -18.84
CA TRP A 134 2.61 2.09 -19.29
C TRP A 134 3.17 1.65 -20.66
N THR A 135 4.35 1.02 -20.66
CA THR A 135 4.86 0.32 -21.85
C THR A 135 4.28 -1.09 -21.81
N GLY A 136 3.39 -1.40 -22.76
CA GLY A 136 2.42 -2.50 -22.64
C GLY A 136 2.98 -3.89 -22.32
N SER A 137 2.43 -4.53 -21.30
CA SER A 137 1.88 -5.90 -21.33
C SER A 137 1.31 -6.30 -19.97
N SER A 138 0.07 -6.80 -20.02
CA SER A 138 -0.61 -7.67 -19.05
C SER A 138 -0.48 -7.33 -17.56
N VAL A 139 -1.24 -6.34 -17.10
CA VAL A 139 -2.00 -6.59 -15.87
C VAL A 139 -3.01 -7.69 -16.26
N PRO A 140 -3.01 -8.87 -15.63
CA PRO A 140 -4.06 -9.85 -15.89
C PRO A 140 -5.38 -9.13 -15.63
N GLU A 141 -6.27 -9.08 -16.62
CA GLU A 141 -7.63 -8.62 -16.42
C GLU A 141 -8.18 -9.35 -15.19
N ILE A 142 -8.49 -8.58 -14.15
CA ILE A 142 -9.28 -9.12 -13.05
C ILE A 142 -10.67 -9.24 -13.65
N GLU A 143 -11.04 -10.44 -14.10
CA GLU A 143 -12.43 -10.77 -14.43
C GLU A 143 -13.29 -10.41 -13.21
N GLY A 144 -14.02 -9.30 -13.28
CA GLY A 144 -14.91 -8.85 -12.20
C GLY A 144 -14.77 -7.39 -11.77
N GLN A 145 -15.04 -6.46 -12.71
CA GLN A 145 -15.38 -5.04 -12.49
C GLN A 145 -14.23 -4.01 -12.40
N LEU A 146 -13.85 -3.46 -13.57
CA LEU A 146 -13.56 -2.03 -13.71
C LEU A 146 -14.85 -1.33 -14.16
N GLY A 147 -15.75 -1.07 -13.21
CA GLY A 147 -16.85 -0.12 -13.38
C GLY A 147 -16.42 1.24 -12.84
N PHE A 148 -15.68 2.02 -13.63
CA PHE A 148 -15.50 3.44 -13.38
C PHE A 148 -16.65 4.18 -14.08
N ASP A 149 -17.70 4.51 -13.35
CA ASP A 149 -18.60 5.59 -13.75
C ASP A 149 -18.11 6.86 -13.04
N PHE A 150 -17.79 7.89 -13.84
CA PHE A 150 -17.52 9.26 -13.40
C PHE A 150 -18.80 9.93 -12.88
#